data_AF-A0A1I4SIZ9-F1
#
_entry.id   AF-A0A1I4SIZ9-F1
#
_cell.length_a   1.000
_cell.length_b   1.000
_cell.length_c   1.000
_cell.angle_alpha   90.00
_cell.angle_beta   90.00
_cell.angle_gamma   90.00
#
_symmetry.space_group_name_H-M   'P 1'
#
loop_
_entity.id
_entity.type
_entity.pdbx_description
1 polymer ?
#
loop_
_entity_poly.entity_id
_entity_poly.type
_entity_poly.pdbx_seq_one_letter_code
_entity_poly.pdbx_strand_id
1 'polypeptide(L)'
;MAPSKRAARFVAGSDKARPLWERSSIRPASQTSAIVRTQGFVLPKFPSGAAPPTSVVDALKAVAGLPPKARASFAWSQCVRGTYTPSHQAEEITRSRSFTKPSRVLARFSADGCPPNAMNTDRCSLRGFSFRLGSEGQRSEIFTQSAPVHFARTLDQMLAFLQARMPGPDGKQDMAQVEAFSAANPETLHQASYLAVHPPPASLACTTYWGVHAFPATNANGETRFIKFKVAPVGEEGRPPEDAAAAESTGLLRGELEARIGARDVRFSVMALLDRPGDPVMDVTDRWPDEDAREAVRLGTIVITGTESNEACDGSAFNPANLADGIGHPPDEMFAARSAAYAISQARRR
;
A
#
# COMPACT_ATOMS: atom_id res chain seq x y z
N MET A 1 34.48 25.97 68.48
CA MET A 1 33.88 24.90 69.32
C MET A 1 33.30 23.84 68.40
N ALA A 2 34.01 22.72 68.24
CA ALA A 2 33.42 21.43 67.86
C ALA A 2 32.96 20.72 69.16
N PRO A 3 32.47 19.46 69.17
CA PRO A 3 31.82 18.60 68.15
C PRO A 3 30.47 18.01 68.71
N SER A 4 29.70 17.14 68.06
CA SER A 4 29.81 15.66 68.17
C SER A 4 28.46 15.04 67.75
N LYS A 5 28.36 14.30 66.64
CA LYS A 5 28.33 12.82 66.56
C LYS A 5 27.71 12.09 67.76
N ARG A 6 26.69 11.27 67.49
CA ARG A 6 26.56 9.90 68.03
C ARG A 6 25.94 8.96 67.01
N ALA A 7 26.76 8.00 66.59
CA ALA A 7 26.31 6.72 66.06
C ALA A 7 26.15 5.76 67.25
N ALA A 8 25.20 4.84 67.15
CA ALA A 8 25.21 3.59 67.90
C ALA A 8 24.76 2.45 66.97
N ARG A 9 25.72 1.58 66.65
CA ARG A 9 25.52 0.20 66.19
C ARG A 9 25.12 -0.68 67.38
N PHE A 10 24.49 -1.83 67.12
CA PHE A 10 24.91 -3.20 67.51
C PHE A 10 23.73 -4.18 67.27
N VAL A 11 23.86 -5.10 66.29
CA VAL A 11 24.08 -6.58 66.43
C VAL A 11 22.73 -7.35 66.46
N ALA A 12 22.31 -8.06 65.40
CA ALA A 12 22.77 -9.33 64.79
C ALA A 12 22.19 -10.60 65.47
N GLY A 13 21.60 -11.48 64.64
CA GLY A 13 21.06 -12.81 64.99
C GLY A 13 19.65 -13.02 64.41
N SER A 14 19.53 -13.47 63.15
CA SER A 14 19.29 -14.89 62.77
C SER A 14 17.87 -15.38 63.07
N ASP A 15 16.99 -15.48 62.06
CA ASP A 15 16.68 -16.77 61.44
C ASP A 15 15.77 -16.65 60.20
N LYS A 16 15.93 -17.67 59.36
CA LYS A 16 15.34 -18.02 58.06
C LYS A 16 13.84 -17.72 57.85
N ALA A 17 13.51 -17.19 56.67
CA ALA A 17 12.67 -17.88 55.66
C ALA A 17 12.48 -17.00 54.41
N ARG A 18 13.08 -17.41 53.28
CA ARG A 18 12.78 -16.88 51.94
C ARG A 18 11.67 -17.72 51.30
N PRO A 19 10.71 -17.14 50.55
CA PRO A 19 9.66 -17.92 49.89
C PRO A 19 10.24 -18.77 48.75
N LEU A 20 9.80 -20.03 48.72
CA LEU A 20 10.08 -21.02 47.69
C LEU A 20 9.26 -20.72 46.42
N TRP A 21 9.94 -20.45 45.31
CA TRP A 21 9.59 -21.02 43.99
C TRP A 21 10.73 -20.94 42.95
N GLU A 22 11.90 -20.39 43.29
CA GLU A 22 13.13 -20.73 42.58
C GLU A 22 13.68 -22.08 43.07
N ARG A 23 13.37 -23.16 42.33
CA ARG A 23 14.21 -24.37 42.15
C ARG A 23 13.50 -25.34 41.20
N SER A 24 13.91 -25.33 39.94
CA SER A 24 13.89 -26.50 39.06
C SER A 24 14.89 -26.30 37.93
N SER A 25 16.13 -26.69 38.20
CA SER A 25 17.15 -26.97 37.22
C SER A 25 16.95 -28.39 36.69
N ILE A 26 16.55 -28.54 35.42
CA ILE A 26 16.65 -29.80 34.68
C ILE A 26 17.48 -29.55 33.42
N ARG A 27 18.42 -30.48 33.21
CA ARG A 27 19.47 -30.58 32.18
C ARG A 27 18.92 -30.71 30.74
N PRO A 28 19.77 -30.57 29.70
CA PRO A 28 19.35 -30.14 28.37
C PRO A 28 18.70 -31.28 27.59
N ALA A 29 17.55 -31.00 26.97
CA ALA A 29 16.97 -31.89 25.96
C ALA A 29 17.77 -31.74 24.67
N SER A 30 18.25 -32.88 24.18
CA SER A 30 19.00 -33.05 22.93
C SER A 30 18.27 -32.45 21.74
N GLN A 31 19.07 -31.83 20.86
CA GLN A 31 18.69 -31.42 19.52
C GLN A 31 17.89 -32.52 18.80
N THR A 32 16.73 -32.13 18.29
CA THR A 32 16.23 -32.70 17.03
C THR A 32 15.91 -31.51 16.15
N SER A 33 16.85 -31.21 15.26
CA SER A 33 16.68 -30.21 14.23
C SER A 33 15.53 -30.67 13.34
N ALA A 34 14.34 -30.11 13.55
CA ALA A 34 13.25 -30.27 12.62
C ALA A 34 13.63 -29.49 11.36
N ILE A 35 14.11 -30.21 10.35
CA ILE A 35 14.26 -29.69 8.99
C ILE A 35 12.84 -29.28 8.56
N VAL A 36 12.53 -27.99 8.69
CA VAL A 36 11.40 -27.40 7.97
C VAL A 36 11.80 -27.44 6.50
N ARG A 37 11.34 -28.49 5.82
CA ARG A 37 11.39 -28.54 4.36
C ARG A 37 10.60 -27.34 3.86
N THR A 38 11.32 -26.36 3.31
CA THR A 38 10.76 -25.30 2.47
C THR A 38 10.03 -25.97 1.30
N GLN A 39 8.72 -26.16 1.44
CA GLN A 39 7.89 -26.44 0.30
C GLN A 39 7.99 -25.20 -0.60
N GLY A 40 8.51 -25.39 -1.81
CA GLY A 40 8.51 -24.35 -2.83
C GLY A 40 7.10 -23.80 -2.99
N PHE A 41 6.95 -22.49 -2.89
CA PHE A 41 5.71 -21.80 -3.21
C PHE A 41 5.40 -22.08 -4.69
N VAL A 42 4.50 -23.01 -4.96
CA VAL A 42 3.93 -23.20 -6.29
C VAL A 42 2.86 -22.13 -6.44
N LEU A 43 3.06 -21.20 -7.38
CA LEU A 43 2.03 -20.22 -7.75
C LEU A 43 0.73 -20.97 -8.08
N PRO A 44 -0.42 -20.60 -7.48
CA PRO A 44 -1.69 -21.23 -7.83
C PRO A 44 -1.95 -21.03 -9.33
N LYS A 45 -2.24 -22.13 -10.02
CA LYS A 45 -2.64 -22.11 -11.42
C LYS A 45 -4.11 -21.70 -11.45
N PHE A 46 -4.37 -20.42 -11.75
CA PHE A 46 -5.73 -19.90 -11.88
C PHE A 46 -6.51 -20.69 -12.96
N PRO A 47 -7.82 -20.93 -12.78
CA PRO A 47 -8.62 -21.66 -13.74
C PRO A 47 -8.55 -21.01 -15.12
N SER A 48 -8.40 -21.82 -16.18
CA SER A 48 -8.51 -21.33 -17.55
C SER A 48 -9.95 -20.87 -17.79
N GLY A 49 -10.18 -19.56 -17.79
CA GLY A 49 -11.52 -18.98 -17.89
C GLY A 49 -11.63 -17.54 -17.41
N ALA A 50 -10.66 -17.02 -16.65
CA ALA A 50 -10.66 -15.64 -16.20
C ALA A 50 -10.63 -14.65 -17.38
N ALA A 51 -11.38 -13.55 -17.24
CA ALA A 51 -11.47 -12.47 -18.21
C ALA A 51 -10.08 -12.00 -18.64
N PRO A 52 -9.82 -11.82 -19.94
CA PRO A 52 -8.51 -11.41 -20.38
C PRO A 52 -8.24 -9.96 -19.93
N PRO A 53 -7.01 -9.62 -19.51
CA PRO A 53 -6.65 -8.26 -19.09
C PRO A 53 -6.99 -7.18 -20.14
N THR A 54 -7.00 -7.52 -21.42
CA THR A 54 -7.44 -6.63 -22.51
C THR A 54 -8.88 -6.18 -22.34
N SER A 55 -9.81 -7.10 -22.05
CA SER A 55 -11.23 -6.78 -21.88
C SER A 55 -11.47 -5.88 -20.68
N VAL A 56 -10.71 -6.08 -19.59
CA VAL A 56 -10.76 -5.20 -18.41
C VAL A 56 -10.25 -3.80 -18.75
N VAL A 57 -9.14 -3.67 -19.49
CA VAL A 57 -8.61 -2.37 -19.92
C VAL A 57 -9.60 -1.64 -20.84
N ASP A 58 -10.25 -2.36 -21.75
CA ASP A 58 -11.26 -1.80 -22.66
C ASP A 58 -12.50 -1.32 -21.90
N ALA A 59 -13.02 -2.13 -20.97
CA ALA A 59 -14.15 -1.77 -20.12
C ALA A 59 -13.86 -0.54 -19.24
N LEU A 60 -12.66 -0.46 -18.63
CA LEU A 60 -12.24 0.70 -17.85
C LEU A 60 -12.28 2.00 -18.68
N LYS A 61 -11.72 1.97 -19.90
CA LYS A 61 -11.71 3.14 -20.78
C LYS A 61 -13.12 3.56 -21.19
N ALA A 62 -13.97 2.59 -21.51
CA ALA A 62 -15.36 2.84 -21.89
C ALA A 62 -16.15 3.50 -20.76
N VAL A 63 -16.06 2.96 -19.54
CA VAL A 63 -16.75 3.51 -18.35
C VAL A 63 -16.26 4.91 -18.02
N ALA A 64 -14.95 5.17 -18.13
CA ALA A 64 -14.38 6.47 -17.79
C ALA A 64 -14.57 7.54 -18.89
N GLY A 65 -15.03 7.16 -20.09
CA GLY A 65 -15.17 8.08 -21.23
C GLY A 65 -13.85 8.72 -21.67
N LEU A 66 -12.72 8.06 -21.43
CA LEU A 66 -11.39 8.64 -21.60
C LEU A 66 -10.92 8.56 -23.06
N PRO A 67 -10.12 9.56 -23.54
CA PRO A 67 -9.54 9.52 -24.88
C PRO A 67 -8.70 8.25 -25.12
N PRO A 68 -8.56 7.78 -26.37
CA PRO A 68 -7.88 6.52 -26.68
C PRO A 68 -6.44 6.42 -26.12
N LYS A 69 -5.70 7.55 -26.12
CA LYS A 69 -4.31 7.63 -25.64
C LYS A 69 -4.16 7.94 -24.15
N ALA A 70 -5.26 8.13 -23.42
CA ALA A 70 -5.20 8.31 -21.97
C ALA A 70 -4.96 6.97 -21.25
N ARG A 71 -4.48 7.05 -20.01
CA ARG A 71 -4.47 5.91 -19.09
C ARG A 71 -5.91 5.48 -18.81
N ALA A 72 -6.15 4.18 -18.65
CA ALA A 72 -7.47 3.64 -18.41
C ALA A 72 -8.04 3.98 -17.01
N SER A 73 -7.15 4.31 -16.07
CA SER A 73 -7.44 4.78 -14.71
C SER A 73 -6.25 5.61 -14.22
N PHE A 74 -6.46 6.47 -13.22
CA PHE A 74 -5.45 7.36 -12.66
C PHE A 74 -4.79 8.24 -13.72
N ALA A 75 -5.59 8.82 -14.62
CA ALA A 75 -5.12 9.58 -15.77
C ALA A 75 -4.44 10.90 -15.39
N TRP A 76 -4.95 11.61 -14.37
CA TRP A 76 -4.27 12.78 -13.84
C TRP A 76 -3.05 12.37 -13.01
N SER A 77 -1.94 13.10 -13.18
CA SER A 77 -0.75 12.92 -12.35
C SER A 77 0.16 14.12 -12.24
N GLN A 78 1.01 14.03 -11.23
CA GLN A 78 2.22 14.81 -11.05
C GLN A 78 3.39 13.88 -10.72
N CYS A 79 4.42 13.91 -11.55
CA CYS A 79 5.69 13.26 -11.24
C CYS A 79 6.51 14.09 -10.26
N VAL A 80 7.21 13.40 -9.38
CA VAL A 80 8.06 13.98 -8.34
C VAL A 80 9.32 13.15 -8.18
N ARG A 81 10.38 13.80 -7.69
CA ARG A 81 11.64 13.15 -7.33
C ARG A 81 11.94 13.33 -5.86
N GLY A 82 12.83 12.49 -5.37
CA GLY A 82 13.25 12.55 -3.97
C GLY A 82 14.35 11.56 -3.64
N THR A 83 14.45 11.26 -2.36
CA THR A 83 15.36 10.25 -1.81
C THR A 83 14.60 9.31 -0.89
N TYR A 84 15.14 8.11 -0.74
CA TYR A 84 14.69 7.12 0.22
C TYR A 84 15.81 6.85 1.21
N THR A 85 15.49 6.90 2.49
CA THR A 85 16.39 6.55 3.59
C THR A 85 15.83 5.33 4.32
N PRO A 86 16.55 4.20 4.32
CA PRO A 86 16.10 2.98 4.99
C PRO A 86 16.11 3.17 6.52
N SER A 87 15.17 2.50 7.18
CA SER A 87 15.17 2.30 8.63
C SER A 87 16.06 1.12 8.98
N HIS A 88 16.67 1.13 10.17
CA HIS A 88 17.43 -0.03 10.67
C HIS A 88 16.57 -1.30 10.80
N GLN A 89 15.27 -1.16 11.03
CA GLN A 89 14.34 -2.29 11.16
C GLN A 89 13.93 -2.91 9.83
N ALA A 90 14.30 -2.33 8.69
CA ALA A 90 13.92 -2.87 7.37
C ALA A 90 14.48 -4.28 7.14
N GLU A 91 15.69 -4.55 7.65
CA GLU A 91 16.38 -5.83 7.49
C GLU A 91 15.69 -6.98 8.26
N GLU A 92 14.88 -6.66 9.29
CA GLU A 92 14.06 -7.63 10.02
C GLU A 92 12.93 -8.19 9.14
N ILE A 93 12.45 -7.37 8.19
CA ILE A 93 11.30 -7.69 7.32
C ILE A 93 11.73 -8.20 5.96
N THR A 94 12.76 -7.61 5.37
CA THR A 94 13.16 -7.94 4.00
C THR A 94 14.66 -7.79 3.77
N ARG A 95 15.25 -8.71 2.98
CA ARG A 95 16.61 -8.58 2.46
C ARG A 95 16.70 -7.66 1.24
N SER A 96 15.57 -7.11 0.80
CA SER A 96 15.51 -6.31 -0.42
C SER A 96 16.33 -5.05 -0.34
N ARG A 97 17.33 -4.96 -1.22
CA ARG A 97 18.21 -3.78 -1.34
C ARG A 97 17.46 -2.51 -1.71
N SER A 98 16.26 -2.64 -2.31
CA SER A 98 15.37 -1.51 -2.56
C SER A 98 14.84 -0.85 -1.28
N PHE A 99 14.78 -1.60 -0.16
CA PHE A 99 14.29 -1.11 1.14
C PHE A 99 15.38 -1.01 2.21
N THR A 100 16.52 -1.69 2.04
CA THR A 100 17.63 -1.71 3.03
C THR A 100 18.82 -0.82 2.64
N LYS A 101 18.79 -0.17 1.46
CA LYS A 101 19.83 0.79 1.03
C LYS A 101 19.22 2.13 0.63
N PRO A 102 19.94 3.25 0.86
CA PRO A 102 19.51 4.55 0.36
C PRO A 102 19.43 4.56 -1.17
N SER A 103 18.45 5.28 -1.73
CA SER A 103 18.32 5.45 -3.17
C SER A 103 17.70 6.79 -3.54
N ARG A 104 17.83 7.16 -4.82
CA ARG A 104 16.95 8.16 -5.42
C ARG A 104 15.55 7.58 -5.55
N VAL A 105 14.55 8.45 -5.53
CA VAL A 105 13.14 8.12 -5.72
C VAL A 105 12.64 8.86 -6.95
N LEU A 106 12.00 8.13 -7.85
CA LEU A 106 11.07 8.68 -8.82
C LEU A 106 9.68 8.19 -8.40
N ALA A 107 8.75 9.13 -8.21
CA ALA A 107 7.41 8.82 -7.77
C ALA A 107 6.37 9.61 -8.56
N ARG A 108 5.13 9.14 -8.48
CA ARG A 108 3.99 9.68 -9.19
C ARG A 108 2.81 9.74 -8.24
N PHE A 109 2.32 10.95 -8.01
CA PHE A 109 0.97 11.12 -7.50
C PHE A 109 -0.02 11.03 -8.65
N SER A 110 -1.18 10.45 -8.37
CA SER A 110 -2.26 10.38 -9.33
C SER A 110 -3.63 10.47 -8.70
N ALA A 111 -4.62 10.77 -9.52
CA ALA A 111 -6.01 10.80 -9.14
C ALA A 111 -6.81 10.09 -10.23
N ASP A 112 -7.76 9.27 -9.82
CA ASP A 112 -8.69 8.68 -10.77
C ASP A 112 -9.76 9.68 -11.19
N GLY A 113 -10.16 9.63 -12.47
CA GLY A 113 -11.25 10.46 -12.96
C GLY A 113 -12.58 9.84 -12.55
N CYS A 114 -13.50 10.65 -12.04
CA CYS A 114 -14.89 10.21 -11.90
C CYS A 114 -15.54 10.16 -13.29
N PRO A 115 -16.34 9.13 -13.63
CA PRO A 115 -17.18 9.15 -14.82
C PRO A 115 -18.05 10.41 -14.82
N PRO A 116 -18.26 11.08 -15.97
CA PRO A 116 -19.04 12.33 -16.04
C PRO A 116 -20.47 12.24 -15.51
N ASN A 117 -21.01 11.02 -15.41
CA ASN A 117 -22.38 10.69 -15.03
C ASN A 117 -22.48 10.01 -13.65
N ALA A 118 -21.40 9.95 -12.86
CA ALA A 118 -21.49 9.49 -11.49
C ALA A 118 -22.37 10.46 -10.68
N MET A 119 -23.40 9.97 -9.97
CA MET A 119 -24.31 10.82 -9.19
C MET A 119 -23.61 11.69 -8.12
N ASN A 120 -22.35 11.37 -7.78
CA ASN A 120 -21.47 12.16 -6.91
C ASN A 120 -20.05 12.16 -7.47
N THR A 121 -19.82 12.87 -8.59
CA THR A 121 -18.47 13.07 -9.18
C THR A 121 -17.46 13.62 -8.19
N ASP A 122 -17.91 14.27 -7.12
CA ASP A 122 -17.03 15.01 -6.21
C ASP A 122 -16.47 14.12 -5.08
N ARG A 123 -16.96 12.87 -4.97
CA ARG A 123 -16.62 11.95 -3.85
C ARG A 123 -15.96 10.64 -4.28
N CYS A 124 -15.94 10.32 -5.57
CA CYS A 124 -15.50 9.00 -6.07
C CYS A 124 -14.02 8.90 -6.47
N SER A 125 -13.17 9.86 -6.09
CA SER A 125 -11.82 9.91 -6.65
C SER A 125 -10.76 9.27 -5.75
N LEU A 126 -10.32 8.06 -6.11
CA LEU A 126 -9.12 7.44 -5.56
C LEU A 126 -7.89 8.30 -5.83
N ARG A 127 -7.01 8.44 -4.84
CA ARG A 127 -5.67 9.00 -5.00
C ARG A 127 -4.66 7.87 -5.04
N GLY A 128 -3.65 8.00 -5.87
CA GLY A 128 -2.54 7.05 -5.99
C GLY A 128 -1.21 7.70 -5.62
N PHE A 129 -0.33 6.91 -5.03
CA PHE A 129 1.07 7.26 -4.86
C PHE A 129 1.93 6.05 -5.22
N SER A 130 2.57 6.11 -6.38
CA SER A 130 3.45 5.05 -6.87
C SER A 130 4.88 5.53 -6.85
N PHE A 131 5.83 4.68 -6.43
CA PHE A 131 7.22 5.07 -6.31
C PHE A 131 8.16 3.92 -6.66
N ARG A 132 9.32 4.29 -7.19
CA ARG A 132 10.43 3.38 -7.49
C ARG A 132 11.55 3.58 -6.47
N LEU A 133 11.98 2.49 -5.85
CA LEU A 133 13.14 2.44 -4.95
C LEU A 133 14.22 1.52 -5.51
N GLY A 134 15.48 1.79 -5.16
CA GLY A 134 16.63 0.98 -5.58
C GLY A 134 17.20 1.34 -6.95
N SER A 135 18.25 0.63 -7.34
CA SER A 135 18.95 0.77 -8.62
C SER A 135 18.52 -0.29 -9.63
N GLU A 136 18.96 -0.20 -10.87
CA GLU A 136 18.72 -1.24 -11.87
C GLU A 136 19.15 -2.64 -11.37
N GLY A 137 18.36 -3.65 -11.71
CA GLY A 137 18.53 -5.04 -11.24
C GLY A 137 18.17 -5.28 -9.76
N GLN A 138 17.92 -4.24 -8.97
CA GLN A 138 17.58 -4.31 -7.54
C GLN A 138 16.50 -3.28 -7.17
N ARG A 139 15.60 -2.99 -8.12
CA ARG A 139 14.53 -2.00 -7.96
C ARG A 139 13.21 -2.64 -7.58
N SER A 140 12.45 -1.95 -6.73
CA SER A 140 11.05 -2.26 -6.46
C SER A 140 10.18 -1.06 -6.85
N GLU A 141 9.06 -1.34 -7.51
CA GLU A 141 8.05 -0.36 -7.90
C GLU A 141 6.77 -0.65 -7.14
N ILE A 142 6.50 0.16 -6.12
CA ILE A 142 5.34 -0.01 -5.26
C ILE A 142 4.24 0.92 -5.73
N PHE A 143 3.03 0.37 -5.78
CA PHE A 143 1.83 1.08 -6.15
C PHE A 143 0.90 1.08 -4.95
N THR A 144 0.49 2.27 -4.55
CA THR A 144 -0.42 2.45 -3.42
C THR A 144 -1.57 3.37 -3.80
N GLN A 145 -2.67 3.26 -3.07
CA GLN A 145 -3.87 4.06 -3.27
C GLN A 145 -4.46 4.53 -1.94
N SER A 146 -5.33 5.53 -1.94
CA SER A 146 -5.92 6.12 -0.74
C SER A 146 -6.99 5.25 -0.06
N ALA A 147 -7.34 4.09 -0.65
CA ALA A 147 -8.24 3.11 -0.05
C ALA A 147 -7.51 1.78 0.24
N PRO A 148 -7.70 1.16 1.42
CA PRO A 148 -6.99 -0.05 1.83
C PRO A 148 -7.45 -1.34 1.13
N VAL A 149 -8.50 -1.26 0.32
CA VAL A 149 -9.11 -2.38 -0.41
C VAL A 149 -9.32 -2.04 -1.88
N HIS A 150 -9.37 -3.06 -2.72
CA HIS A 150 -9.82 -2.99 -4.10
C HIS A 150 -11.33 -3.31 -4.20
N PHE A 151 -12.00 -2.85 -5.25
CA PHE A 151 -13.44 -3.09 -5.45
C PHE A 151 -13.77 -4.45 -6.09
N ALA A 152 -12.76 -5.25 -6.43
CA ALA A 152 -12.94 -6.56 -7.05
C ALA A 152 -11.77 -7.48 -6.69
N ARG A 153 -12.04 -8.77 -6.50
CA ARG A 153 -11.05 -9.80 -6.14
C ARG A 153 -10.63 -10.72 -7.30
N THR A 154 -11.38 -10.73 -8.39
CA THR A 154 -11.05 -11.45 -9.64
C THR A 154 -11.25 -10.56 -10.86
N LEU A 155 -10.65 -10.92 -11.99
CA LEU A 155 -10.84 -10.20 -13.25
C LEU A 155 -12.26 -10.34 -13.79
N ASP A 156 -12.89 -11.51 -13.61
CA ASP A 156 -14.29 -11.73 -13.98
C ASP A 156 -15.23 -10.82 -13.20
N GLN A 157 -15.01 -10.72 -11.88
CA GLN A 157 -15.79 -9.82 -11.04
C GLN A 157 -15.56 -8.36 -11.42
N MET A 158 -14.31 -7.97 -11.70
CA MET A 158 -13.99 -6.61 -12.15
C MET A 158 -14.68 -6.29 -13.49
N LEU A 159 -14.64 -7.22 -14.45
CA LEU A 159 -15.29 -7.04 -15.75
C LEU A 159 -16.80 -6.93 -15.58
N ALA A 160 -17.42 -7.82 -14.80
CA ALA A 160 -18.85 -7.80 -14.54
C ALA A 160 -19.28 -6.52 -13.79
N PHE A 161 -18.48 -6.04 -12.83
CA PHE A 161 -18.71 -4.77 -12.13
C PHE A 161 -18.75 -3.59 -13.11
N LEU A 162 -17.80 -3.54 -14.04
CA LEU A 162 -17.71 -2.49 -15.06
C LEU A 162 -18.87 -2.59 -16.05
N GLN A 163 -19.17 -3.81 -16.50
CA GLN A 163 -20.25 -4.06 -17.46
C GLN A 163 -21.62 -3.66 -16.92
N ALA A 164 -21.91 -3.98 -15.64
CA ALA A 164 -23.15 -3.58 -14.98
C ALA A 164 -23.32 -2.06 -14.86
N ARG A 165 -22.24 -1.29 -15.02
CA ARG A 165 -22.20 0.18 -14.90
C ARG A 165 -21.97 0.88 -16.24
N MET A 166 -21.95 0.16 -17.36
CA MET A 166 -21.83 0.78 -18.67
C MET A 166 -23.10 1.58 -18.99
N PRO A 167 -22.97 2.81 -19.49
CA PRO A 167 -24.13 3.58 -19.95
C PRO A 167 -24.83 2.89 -21.13
N GLY A 168 -26.16 2.88 -21.11
CA GLY A 168 -26.99 2.46 -22.25
C GLY A 168 -27.00 3.50 -23.38
N PRO A 169 -27.77 3.26 -24.46
CA PRO A 169 -27.88 4.18 -25.58
C PRO A 169 -28.38 5.59 -25.21
N ASP A 170 -29.08 5.72 -24.09
CA ASP A 170 -29.57 6.99 -23.53
C ASP A 170 -28.53 7.71 -22.65
N GLY A 171 -27.32 7.16 -22.54
CA GLY A 171 -26.22 7.70 -21.73
C GLY A 171 -26.36 7.45 -20.22
N LYS A 172 -27.37 6.70 -19.77
CA LYS A 172 -27.63 6.41 -18.36
C LYS A 172 -27.28 4.97 -18.01
N GLN A 173 -26.96 4.75 -16.74
CA GLN A 173 -26.74 3.40 -16.21
C GLN A 173 -28.08 2.71 -15.94
N ASP A 174 -28.14 1.40 -16.16
CA ASP A 174 -29.26 0.58 -15.71
C ASP A 174 -29.12 0.31 -14.20
N MET A 175 -29.85 1.07 -13.39
CA MET A 175 -29.78 0.95 -11.93
C MET A 175 -30.24 -0.42 -11.42
N ALA A 176 -31.16 -1.11 -12.11
CA ALA A 176 -31.59 -2.45 -11.70
C ALA A 176 -30.45 -3.47 -11.90
N GLN A 177 -29.67 -3.33 -12.98
CA GLN A 177 -28.48 -4.15 -13.22
C GLN A 177 -27.39 -3.87 -12.18
N VAL A 178 -27.16 -2.59 -11.86
CA VAL A 178 -26.19 -2.18 -10.82
C VAL A 178 -26.58 -2.75 -9.45
N GLU A 179 -27.85 -2.65 -9.07
CA GLU A 179 -28.37 -3.16 -7.79
C GLU A 179 -28.28 -4.68 -7.72
N ALA A 180 -28.70 -5.39 -8.77
CA ALA A 180 -28.63 -6.84 -8.83
C ALA A 180 -27.19 -7.36 -8.73
N PHE A 181 -26.25 -6.75 -9.46
CA PHE A 181 -24.84 -7.10 -9.34
C PHE A 181 -24.30 -6.85 -7.93
N SER A 182 -24.61 -5.67 -7.35
CA SER A 182 -24.09 -5.28 -6.04
C SER A 182 -24.67 -6.15 -4.92
N ALA A 183 -25.94 -6.57 -5.03
CA ALA A 183 -26.55 -7.51 -4.09
C ALA A 183 -25.91 -8.90 -4.14
N ALA A 184 -25.50 -9.34 -5.34
CA ALA A 184 -24.81 -10.62 -5.53
C ALA A 184 -23.31 -10.57 -5.16
N ASN A 185 -22.71 -9.38 -5.16
CA ASN A 185 -21.28 -9.16 -4.89
C ASN A 185 -21.07 -7.99 -3.91
N PRO A 186 -21.56 -8.12 -2.65
CA PRO A 186 -21.54 -7.03 -1.69
C PRO A 186 -20.12 -6.52 -1.38
N GLU A 187 -19.10 -7.38 -1.49
CA GLU A 187 -17.69 -7.02 -1.26
C GLU A 187 -17.19 -5.93 -2.22
N THR A 188 -17.81 -5.81 -3.39
CA THR A 188 -17.44 -4.79 -4.39
C THR A 188 -17.81 -3.37 -3.96
N LEU A 189 -18.65 -3.24 -2.93
CA LEU A 189 -19.04 -1.97 -2.33
C LEU A 189 -18.04 -1.48 -1.27
N HIS A 190 -17.16 -2.34 -0.74
CA HIS A 190 -16.26 -1.99 0.37
C HIS A 190 -15.40 -0.76 0.07
N GLN A 191 -14.83 -0.66 -1.13
CA GLN A 191 -13.99 0.47 -1.51
C GLN A 191 -14.80 1.78 -1.63
N ALA A 192 -15.97 1.73 -2.26
CA ALA A 192 -16.83 2.91 -2.39
C ALA A 192 -17.33 3.39 -1.02
N SER A 193 -17.72 2.46 -0.14
CA SER A 193 -18.11 2.74 1.23
C SER A 193 -16.97 3.38 2.04
N TYR A 194 -15.74 2.90 1.88
CA TYR A 194 -14.56 3.52 2.50
C TYR A 194 -14.37 4.96 2.02
N LEU A 195 -14.43 5.21 0.72
CA LEU A 195 -14.25 6.56 0.16
C LEU A 195 -15.38 7.52 0.55
N ALA A 196 -16.61 7.02 0.73
CA ALA A 196 -17.74 7.82 1.15
C ALA A 196 -17.55 8.44 2.55
N VAL A 197 -16.84 7.75 3.45
CA VAL A 197 -16.52 8.22 4.80
C VAL A 197 -15.10 8.83 4.91
N HIS A 198 -14.26 8.61 3.89
CA HIS A 198 -12.92 9.19 3.77
C HIS A 198 -12.82 10.00 2.48
N PRO A 199 -13.42 11.21 2.45
CA PRO A 199 -13.41 12.03 1.24
C PRO A 199 -11.97 12.34 0.80
N PRO A 200 -11.73 12.49 -0.52
CA PRO A 200 -10.40 12.76 -1.03
C PRO A 200 -9.81 14.02 -0.37
N PRO A 201 -8.62 13.93 0.24
CA PRO A 201 -8.05 15.06 0.96
C PRO A 201 -7.64 16.17 0.01
N ALA A 202 -7.61 17.39 0.54
CA ALA A 202 -7.19 18.59 -0.18
C ALA A 202 -5.75 18.56 -0.68
N SER A 203 -4.92 17.71 -0.07
CA SER A 203 -3.52 17.55 -0.42
C SER A 203 -3.14 16.09 -0.55
N LEU A 204 -2.44 15.78 -1.65
CA LEU A 204 -1.81 14.48 -1.89
C LEU A 204 -0.67 14.22 -0.88
N ALA A 205 -0.07 15.28 -0.34
CA ALA A 205 0.97 15.17 0.67
C ALA A 205 0.46 14.74 2.06
N CYS A 206 -0.85 14.87 2.30
CA CYS A 206 -1.48 14.62 3.61
C CYS A 206 -2.30 13.33 3.65
N THR A 207 -2.14 12.47 2.64
CA THR A 207 -2.92 11.24 2.47
C THR A 207 -2.14 10.03 2.95
N THR A 208 -2.80 9.11 3.67
CA THR A 208 -2.25 7.76 3.85
C THR A 208 -2.58 6.91 2.63
N TYR A 209 -1.57 6.24 2.10
CA TYR A 209 -1.72 5.33 0.97
C TYR A 209 -1.45 3.88 1.36
N TRP A 210 -2.16 2.97 0.73
CA TRP A 210 -2.18 1.54 1.04
C TRP A 210 -1.78 0.73 -0.18
N GLY A 211 -0.91 -0.27 0.02
CA GLY A 211 -0.48 -1.20 -1.02
C GLY A 211 -1.56 -2.20 -1.44
N VAL A 212 -2.62 -2.36 -0.63
CA VAL A 212 -3.77 -3.27 -0.79
C VAL A 212 -3.41 -4.76 -0.75
N HIS A 213 -2.50 -5.19 -1.61
CA HIS A 213 -2.07 -6.58 -1.76
C HIS A 213 -1.19 -7.05 -0.60
N ALA A 214 -1.25 -8.35 -0.29
CA ALA A 214 -0.37 -9.01 0.67
C ALA A 214 0.91 -9.51 -0.02
N PHE A 215 2.04 -8.84 0.21
CA PHE A 215 3.33 -9.15 -0.38
C PHE A 215 4.09 -10.14 0.51
N PRO A 216 4.57 -11.28 0.00
CA PRO A 216 5.58 -12.06 0.70
C PRO A 216 6.86 -11.21 0.87
N ALA A 217 7.34 -11.07 2.10
CA ALA A 217 8.61 -10.42 2.39
C ALA A 217 9.55 -11.41 3.08
N THR A 218 10.75 -11.56 2.53
CA THR A 218 11.77 -12.50 3.01
C THR A 218 12.96 -11.75 3.55
N ASN A 219 13.32 -11.96 4.82
CA ASN A 219 14.47 -11.34 5.46
C ASN A 219 15.80 -12.04 5.14
N ALA A 220 16.91 -11.54 5.71
CA ALA A 220 18.25 -12.10 5.46
C ALA A 220 18.44 -13.52 6.01
N ASN A 221 17.64 -13.93 7.00
CA ASN A 221 17.64 -15.27 7.58
C ASN A 221 16.84 -16.28 6.73
N GLY A 222 16.16 -15.81 5.67
CA GLY A 222 15.29 -16.64 4.85
C GLY A 222 13.87 -16.82 5.41
N GLU A 223 13.53 -16.11 6.48
CA GLU A 223 12.19 -16.13 7.06
C GLU A 223 11.26 -15.30 6.18
N THR A 224 10.10 -15.87 5.82
CA THR A 224 9.12 -15.22 4.94
C THR A 224 7.81 -15.03 5.68
N ARG A 225 7.23 -13.84 5.54
CA ARG A 225 5.90 -13.51 6.06
C ARG A 225 5.15 -12.60 5.09
N PHE A 226 3.83 -12.48 5.21
CA PHE A 226 3.09 -11.51 4.41
C PHE A 226 3.15 -10.12 5.05
N ILE A 227 3.28 -9.10 4.21
CA ILE A 227 3.16 -7.70 4.60
C ILE A 227 2.19 -6.96 3.69
N LYS A 228 1.52 -5.94 4.22
CA LYS A 228 0.89 -4.89 3.41
C LYS A 228 1.66 -3.60 3.56
N PHE A 229 1.90 -2.89 2.47
CA PHE A 229 2.52 -1.56 2.53
C PHE A 229 1.52 -0.52 3.03
N LYS A 230 1.93 0.30 3.99
CA LYS A 230 1.24 1.53 4.40
C LYS A 230 2.22 2.69 4.28
N VAL A 231 1.82 3.73 3.55
CA VAL A 231 2.64 4.91 3.30
C VAL A 231 1.95 6.10 3.93
N ALA A 232 2.47 6.54 5.06
CA ALA A 232 1.83 7.56 5.90
C ALA A 232 2.66 8.84 5.87
N PRO A 233 2.03 10.01 5.80
CA PRO A 233 2.74 11.28 5.83
C PRO A 233 3.39 11.50 7.20
N VAL A 234 4.51 12.23 7.23
CA VAL A 234 5.32 12.46 8.44
C VAL A 234 5.41 13.96 8.74
N GLY A 235 5.39 14.29 10.03
CA GLY A 235 5.59 15.66 10.50
C GLY A 235 4.36 16.53 10.31
N GLU A 236 4.52 17.83 10.58
CA GLU A 236 3.44 18.81 10.41
C GLU A 236 3.09 19.03 8.94
N GLU A 237 4.02 18.70 8.04
CA GLU A 237 3.83 18.68 6.59
C GLU A 237 2.79 17.67 6.13
N GLY A 238 2.54 16.64 6.94
CA GLY A 238 1.49 15.68 6.73
C GLY A 238 0.10 16.16 7.12
N ARG A 239 -0.02 17.33 7.76
CA ARG A 239 -1.31 17.87 8.16
C ARG A 239 -1.97 18.65 7.02
N PRO A 240 -3.28 18.47 6.81
CA PRO A 240 -4.02 19.32 5.91
C PRO A 240 -3.99 20.78 6.39
N PRO A 241 -4.03 21.78 5.48
CA PRO A 241 -4.20 23.18 5.85
C PRO A 241 -5.45 23.38 6.74
N GLU A 242 -5.42 24.36 7.65
CA GLU A 242 -6.55 24.63 8.58
C GLU A 242 -7.85 24.99 7.83
N ASP A 243 -7.73 25.66 6.68
CA ASP A 243 -8.86 26.04 5.79
C ASP A 243 -9.00 25.11 4.57
N ALA A 244 -8.49 23.88 4.65
CA ALA A 244 -8.49 22.97 3.53
C ALA A 244 -9.90 22.46 3.20
N ALA A 245 -10.61 23.16 2.31
CA ALA A 245 -11.72 22.57 1.58
C ALA A 245 -11.21 21.35 0.78
N ALA A 246 -12.03 20.31 0.65
CA ALA A 246 -11.70 19.18 -0.20
C ALA A 246 -11.28 19.67 -1.59
N ALA A 247 -10.13 19.24 -2.07
CA ALA A 247 -9.66 19.65 -3.40
C ALA A 247 -10.48 18.90 -4.45
N GLU A 248 -11.49 19.58 -4.96
CA GLU A 248 -12.44 19.05 -5.94
C GLU A 248 -11.86 19.07 -7.36
N SER A 249 -10.92 19.98 -7.66
CA SER A 249 -10.29 20.07 -8.98
C SER A 249 -8.83 19.63 -9.00
N THR A 250 -8.45 18.96 -10.07
CA THR A 250 -7.08 18.46 -10.27
C THR A 250 -6.04 19.56 -10.50
N GLY A 251 -6.48 20.74 -10.95
CA GLY A 251 -5.64 21.94 -11.06
C GLY A 251 -5.21 22.45 -9.68
N LEU A 252 -6.14 22.51 -8.72
CA LEU A 252 -5.86 22.88 -7.34
C LEU A 252 -4.89 21.88 -6.68
N LEU A 253 -5.07 20.58 -6.93
CA LEU A 253 -4.16 19.53 -6.44
C LEU A 253 -2.71 19.73 -6.93
N ARG A 254 -2.52 20.12 -8.20
CA ARG A 254 -1.17 20.37 -8.74
C ARG A 254 -0.52 21.58 -8.08
N GLY A 255 -1.23 22.70 -8.06
CA GLY A 255 -0.72 23.95 -7.50
C GLY A 255 -0.39 23.83 -6.02
N GLU A 256 -1.25 23.15 -5.24
CA GLU A 256 -1.00 22.89 -3.81
C GLU A 256 0.26 22.04 -3.61
N LEU A 257 0.39 20.95 -4.36
CA LEU A 257 1.54 20.04 -4.24
C LEU A 257 2.85 20.76 -4.61
N GLU A 258 2.86 21.52 -5.70
CA GLU A 258 4.02 22.30 -6.15
C GLU A 258 4.43 23.36 -5.11
N ALA A 259 3.45 24.12 -4.60
CA ALA A 259 3.69 25.13 -3.57
C ALA A 259 4.24 24.49 -2.29
N ARG A 260 3.68 23.35 -1.86
CA ARG A 260 4.13 22.65 -0.65
C ARG A 260 5.57 22.15 -0.80
N ILE A 261 5.88 21.47 -1.91
CA ILE A 261 7.24 20.99 -2.19
C ILE A 261 8.23 22.16 -2.29
N GLY A 262 7.83 23.29 -2.90
CA GLY A 262 8.66 24.48 -3.02
C GLY A 262 8.95 25.16 -1.68
N ALA A 263 8.01 25.05 -0.72
CA ALA A 263 8.19 25.60 0.62
C ALA A 263 9.09 24.71 1.50
N ARG A 264 8.94 23.38 1.42
CA ARG A 264 9.74 22.40 2.18
C ARG A 264 9.56 20.97 1.68
N ASP A 265 10.46 20.09 2.10
CA ASP A 265 10.36 18.66 1.79
C ASP A 265 9.05 18.02 2.28
N VAL A 266 8.41 17.25 1.41
CA VAL A 266 7.27 16.39 1.78
C VAL A 266 7.80 15.01 2.15
N ARG A 267 7.36 14.46 3.29
CA ARG A 267 7.91 13.22 3.84
C ARG A 267 6.85 12.16 4.08
N PHE A 268 7.17 10.92 3.72
CA PHE A 268 6.35 9.75 3.96
C PHE A 268 7.14 8.63 4.62
N SER A 269 6.58 8.03 5.67
CA SER A 269 7.05 6.76 6.21
C SER A 269 6.50 5.62 5.38
N VAL A 270 7.37 4.74 4.89
CA VAL A 270 7.00 3.48 4.27
C VAL A 270 7.01 2.41 5.35
N MET A 271 5.85 1.83 5.61
CA MET A 271 5.61 0.88 6.69
C MET A 271 5.21 -0.49 6.12
N ALA A 272 5.65 -1.55 6.78
CA ALA A 272 5.19 -2.92 6.58
C ALA A 272 4.21 -3.27 7.69
N LEU A 273 2.93 -3.42 7.36
CA LEU A 273 1.94 -4.03 8.25
C LEU A 273 2.19 -5.52 8.27
N LEU A 274 2.18 -6.10 9.46
CA LEU A 274 2.54 -7.49 9.68
C LEU A 274 1.30 -8.40 9.64
N ASP A 275 1.40 -9.52 8.96
CA ASP A 275 0.37 -10.56 8.93
C ASP A 275 0.19 -11.26 10.30
N ARG A 276 -1.01 -11.80 10.48
CA ARG A 276 -1.47 -12.60 11.61
C ARG A 276 -2.19 -13.84 11.06
N PRO A 277 -2.25 -14.95 11.83
CA PRO A 277 -3.00 -16.13 11.42
C PRO A 277 -4.46 -15.78 11.06
N GLY A 278 -4.90 -16.22 9.88
CA GLY A 278 -6.26 -16.02 9.39
C GLY A 278 -6.49 -14.72 8.58
N ASP A 279 -5.48 -13.88 8.42
CA ASP A 279 -5.60 -12.70 7.56
C ASP A 279 -5.87 -13.08 6.09
N PRO A 280 -6.74 -12.34 5.38
CA PRO A 280 -6.96 -12.55 3.96
C PRO A 280 -5.72 -12.09 3.17
N VAL A 281 -5.01 -13.05 2.55
CA VAL A 281 -3.85 -12.77 1.68
C VAL A 281 -4.16 -12.91 0.19
N MET A 282 -5.32 -13.52 -0.14
CA MET A 282 -5.78 -13.74 -1.51
C MET A 282 -6.92 -12.80 -1.92
N ASP A 283 -7.66 -12.24 -0.95
CA ASP A 283 -8.82 -11.39 -1.20
C ASP A 283 -8.45 -9.93 -0.93
N VAL A 284 -8.39 -9.13 -1.99
CA VAL A 284 -8.05 -7.70 -1.94
C VAL A 284 -9.25 -6.81 -1.67
N THR A 285 -10.47 -7.36 -1.63
CA THR A 285 -11.70 -6.63 -1.26
C THR A 285 -11.87 -6.54 0.25
N ASP A 286 -11.10 -7.33 1.01
CA ASP A 286 -11.13 -7.36 2.46
C ASP A 286 -9.92 -6.68 3.10
N ARG A 287 -10.20 -5.96 4.19
CA ARG A 287 -9.17 -5.42 5.07
C ARG A 287 -8.65 -6.51 5.98
N TRP A 288 -7.40 -6.35 6.40
CA TRP A 288 -6.92 -7.06 7.57
C TRP A 288 -7.62 -6.53 8.84
N PRO A 289 -7.91 -7.36 9.86
CA PRO A 289 -8.44 -6.87 11.13
C PRO A 289 -7.55 -5.78 11.74
N ASP A 290 -8.19 -4.69 12.18
CA ASP A 290 -7.57 -3.50 12.79
C ASP A 290 -6.44 -2.86 11.99
N GLU A 291 -6.46 -2.98 10.65
CA GLU A 291 -5.37 -2.56 9.75
C GLU A 291 -4.88 -1.11 9.96
N ASP A 292 -5.73 -0.20 10.44
CA ASP A 292 -5.36 1.19 10.76
C ASP A 292 -4.44 1.31 11.97
N ALA A 293 -4.71 0.53 13.02
CA ALA A 293 -3.99 0.52 14.30
C ALA A 293 -3.03 -0.66 14.45
N ARG A 294 -2.91 -1.49 13.41
CA ARG A 294 -2.09 -2.68 13.39
C ARG A 294 -0.61 -2.36 13.56
N GLU A 295 0.11 -3.30 14.19
CA GLU A 295 1.57 -3.26 14.30
C GLU A 295 2.21 -3.10 12.91
N ALA A 296 3.13 -2.14 12.84
CA ALA A 296 3.77 -1.74 11.60
C ALA A 296 5.26 -1.51 11.84
N VAL A 297 6.10 -2.12 11.01
CA VAL A 297 7.55 -1.88 11.03
C VAL A 297 7.89 -0.84 9.97
N ARG A 298 8.61 0.23 10.35
CA ARG A 298 9.04 1.23 9.39
C ARG A 298 10.17 0.66 8.55
N LEU A 299 9.96 0.57 7.24
CA LEU A 299 10.98 0.18 6.26
C LEU A 299 11.90 1.36 5.95
N GLY A 300 11.36 2.57 5.88
CA GLY A 300 12.17 3.77 5.64
C GLY A 300 11.32 5.02 5.45
N THR A 301 11.96 6.10 5.02
CA THR A 301 11.33 7.39 4.76
C THR A 301 11.62 7.82 3.33
N ILE A 302 10.57 8.18 2.60
CA ILE A 302 10.66 8.89 1.32
C ILE A 302 10.62 10.38 1.61
N VAL A 303 11.57 11.13 1.04
CA VAL A 303 11.64 12.60 1.11
C VAL A 303 11.53 13.14 -0.30
N ILE A 304 10.43 13.82 -0.61
CA ILE A 304 10.15 14.43 -1.90
C ILE A 304 10.70 15.85 -1.89
N THR A 305 11.57 16.15 -2.85
CA THR A 305 12.36 17.40 -2.91
C THR A 305 12.11 18.21 -4.18
N GLY A 306 11.24 17.74 -5.07
CA GLY A 306 10.90 18.47 -6.29
C GLY A 306 9.92 17.75 -7.20
N THR A 307 9.34 18.52 -8.11
CA THR A 307 8.50 18.00 -9.20
C THR A 307 9.33 17.67 -10.43
N GLU A 308 8.85 16.68 -11.19
CA GLU A 308 9.39 16.26 -12.48
C GLU A 308 8.32 16.39 -13.56
N SER A 309 8.75 16.44 -14.82
CA SER A 309 7.82 16.35 -15.95
C SER A 309 7.15 14.98 -15.96
N ASN A 310 5.90 14.92 -16.44
CA ASN A 310 5.17 13.65 -16.46
C ASN A 310 5.82 12.63 -17.42
N GLU A 311 6.54 13.11 -18.43
CA GLU A 311 7.33 12.30 -19.36
C GLU A 311 8.39 11.46 -18.64
N ALA A 312 8.94 11.92 -17.52
CA ALA A 312 9.91 11.16 -16.73
C ALA A 312 9.31 9.86 -16.16
N CYS A 313 8.05 9.90 -15.69
CA CYS A 313 7.36 8.68 -15.25
C CYS A 313 6.82 7.86 -16.43
N ASP A 314 6.41 8.52 -17.52
CA ASP A 314 5.81 7.84 -18.67
C ASP A 314 6.85 7.09 -19.52
N GLY A 315 8.05 7.68 -19.66
CA GLY A 315 9.17 7.07 -20.38
C GLY A 315 9.77 5.87 -19.64
N SER A 316 9.63 5.79 -18.32
CA SER A 316 10.29 4.80 -17.48
C SER A 316 9.48 3.52 -17.21
N ALA A 317 8.30 3.39 -17.80
CA ALA A 317 7.48 2.17 -17.83
C ALA A 317 7.24 1.50 -16.46
N PHE A 318 6.70 2.26 -15.50
CA PHE A 318 6.29 1.72 -14.18
C PHE A 318 5.42 0.45 -14.33
N ASN A 319 5.82 -0.62 -13.66
CA ASN A 319 5.18 -1.93 -13.62
C ASN A 319 5.22 -2.49 -12.17
N PRO A 320 4.07 -2.76 -11.54
CA PRO A 320 4.01 -3.30 -10.17
C PRO A 320 4.70 -4.66 -9.99
N ALA A 321 4.95 -5.42 -11.06
CA ALA A 321 5.67 -6.68 -11.00
C ALA A 321 7.21 -6.52 -10.89
N ASN A 322 7.73 -5.30 -11.06
CA ASN A 322 9.14 -5.00 -10.81
C ASN A 322 9.37 -4.94 -9.29
N LEU A 323 9.74 -6.07 -8.70
CA LEU A 323 10.04 -6.21 -7.28
C LEU A 323 11.44 -6.81 -7.12
N ALA A 324 12.27 -6.18 -6.30
CA ALA A 324 13.61 -6.68 -6.02
C ALA A 324 13.57 -7.88 -5.07
N ASP A 325 14.59 -8.73 -5.15
CA ASP A 325 14.75 -9.91 -4.28
C ASP A 325 14.49 -9.56 -2.81
N GLY A 326 13.79 -10.43 -2.09
CA GLY A 326 13.30 -10.18 -0.73
C GLY A 326 11.87 -9.61 -0.66
N ILE A 327 11.27 -9.18 -1.78
CA ILE A 327 9.83 -8.89 -1.89
C ILE A 327 9.26 -9.75 -3.02
N GLY A 328 8.38 -10.68 -2.66
CA GLY A 328 7.70 -11.58 -3.58
C GLY A 328 6.45 -10.95 -4.20
N HIS A 329 5.95 -11.59 -5.26
CA HIS A 329 4.68 -11.24 -5.87
C HIS A 329 3.53 -11.70 -4.97
N PRO A 330 2.56 -10.81 -4.65
CA PRO A 330 1.32 -11.21 -4.03
C PRO A 330 0.64 -12.35 -4.79
N PRO A 331 0.05 -13.31 -4.06
CA PRO A 331 -0.54 -14.50 -4.67
C PRO A 331 -1.96 -14.25 -5.23
N ASP A 332 -2.54 -13.06 -5.00
CA ASP A 332 -3.90 -12.73 -5.44
C ASP A 332 -4.04 -12.59 -6.98
N GLU A 333 -5.23 -12.91 -7.49
CA GLU A 333 -5.54 -12.88 -8.93
C GLU A 333 -5.37 -11.48 -9.52
N MET A 334 -5.78 -10.46 -8.76
CA MET A 334 -5.69 -9.09 -9.22
C MET A 334 -4.23 -8.69 -9.45
N PHE A 335 -3.32 -8.99 -8.53
CA PHE A 335 -1.89 -8.71 -8.71
C PHE A 335 -1.31 -9.45 -9.91
N ALA A 336 -1.60 -10.75 -10.05
CA ALA A 336 -1.12 -11.56 -11.16
C ALA A 336 -1.50 -10.96 -12.53
N ALA A 337 -2.69 -10.38 -12.63
CA ALA A 337 -3.18 -9.75 -13.84
C ALA A 337 -2.54 -8.38 -14.14
N ARG A 338 -2.05 -7.66 -13.12
CA ARG A 338 -1.58 -6.27 -13.26
C ARG A 338 -0.42 -6.15 -14.23
N SER A 339 0.55 -7.06 -14.22
CA SER A 339 1.72 -6.94 -15.12
C SER A 339 1.28 -6.88 -16.59
N ALA A 340 0.41 -7.80 -17.00
CA ALA A 340 -0.14 -7.84 -18.36
C ALA A 340 -1.01 -6.62 -18.67
N ALA A 341 -1.92 -6.23 -17.77
CA ALA A 341 -2.79 -5.08 -17.95
C ALA A 341 -1.98 -3.76 -18.13
N TYR A 342 -0.92 -3.58 -17.35
CA TYR A 342 -0.04 -2.42 -17.44
C TYR A 342 0.78 -2.43 -18.73
N ALA A 343 1.27 -3.59 -19.19
CA ALA A 343 1.95 -3.70 -20.47
C ALA A 343 1.03 -3.33 -21.65
N ILE A 344 -0.20 -3.87 -21.67
CA ILE A 344 -1.23 -3.56 -22.69
C ILE A 344 -1.55 -2.06 -22.69
N SER A 345 -1.82 -1.50 -21.51
CA SER A 345 -2.15 -0.09 -21.36
C SER A 345 -1.00 0.82 -21.84
N GLN A 346 0.25 0.46 -21.54
CA GLN A 346 1.42 1.22 -22.00
C GLN A 346 1.59 1.15 -23.51
N ALA A 347 1.49 -0.04 -24.11
CA ALA A 347 1.62 -0.22 -25.55
C ALA A 347 0.60 0.62 -26.33
N ARG A 348 -0.62 0.73 -25.83
CA ARG A 348 -1.71 1.51 -26.46
C ARG A 348 -1.60 3.03 -26.29
N ARG A 349 -0.67 3.52 -25.45
CA ARG A 349 -0.48 4.96 -25.18
C ARG A 349 0.70 5.58 -25.93
N ARG A 350 1.59 4.76 -26.47
CA ARG A 350 2.68 5.19 -27.34
C ARG A 350 2.17 5.39 -28.76
#